data_AF-A0A7C8ZXV2-F1
#
_entry.id   AF-A0A7C8ZXV2-F1
#
_cell.length_a   1.000
_cell.length_b   1.000
_cell.length_c   1.000
_cell.angle_alpha   90.00
_cell.angle_beta   90.00
_cell.angle_gamma   90.00
#
_symmetry.space_group_name_H-M   'P 1'
#
loop_
_entity.id
_entity.type
_entity.pdbx_description
1 polymer ?
#
loop_
_entity_poly.entity_id
_entity_poly.type
_entity_poly.pdbx_seq_one_letter_code
_entity_poly.pdbx_strand_id
1 'polypeptide(L)'
;SGVSMIKVDGDGKFQRVSGTNVGGGTYWGLGKLLTKCNSFDELLELSQRGDNGTIDMLVGDIYGGMDYSKIGLSASTIASSFGKTISENKEVEDYKPEDISLSLLRMISYNIGQISYLNALRFGLKRKD
;
A
#
# COMPACT_ATOMS: atom_id res chain seq x y z
N SER A 1 -11.15 -7.29 8.51
CA SER A 1 -11.73 -7.54 7.16
C SER A 1 -10.60 -7.65 6.15
N GLY A 2 -10.68 -8.62 5.24
CA GLY A 2 -9.74 -8.83 4.14
C GLY A 2 -10.33 -8.39 2.79
N VAL A 3 -9.75 -8.87 1.69
CA VAL A 3 -10.20 -8.62 0.32
C VAL A 3 -10.56 -9.93 -0.36
N SER A 4 -11.68 -9.95 -1.07
CA SER A 4 -12.10 -11.05 -1.94
C SER A 4 -12.09 -10.58 -3.39
N MET A 5 -11.53 -11.40 -4.28
CA MET A 5 -11.48 -11.10 -5.72
C MET A 5 -12.45 -12.00 -6.45
N ILE A 6 -13.37 -11.39 -7.18
CA ILE A 6 -14.44 -12.09 -7.88
C ILE A 6 -14.31 -11.78 -9.37
N LYS A 7 -14.23 -12.84 -10.19
CA LYS A 7 -14.36 -12.75 -11.64
C LYS A 7 -15.83 -12.91 -11.99
N VAL A 8 -16.35 -11.98 -12.80
CA VAL A 8 -17.73 -11.98 -13.28
C VAL A 8 -17.72 -12.11 -14.79
N ASP A 9 -18.30 -13.20 -15.31
CA ASP A 9 -18.38 -13.52 -16.74
C ASP A 9 -19.74 -13.17 -17.35
N GLY A 10 -20.72 -12.80 -16.53
CA GLY A 10 -22.07 -12.44 -16.94
C GLY A 10 -23.06 -12.55 -15.79
N ASP A 11 -24.33 -12.28 -16.07
CA ASP A 11 -25.39 -12.42 -15.07
C ASP A 11 -25.46 -13.85 -14.51
N GLY A 12 -25.50 -13.98 -13.19
CA GLY A 12 -25.42 -15.25 -12.46
C GLY A 12 -24.11 -16.05 -12.65
N LYS A 13 -23.13 -15.57 -13.41
CA LYS A 13 -21.87 -16.28 -13.71
C LYS A 13 -20.69 -15.56 -13.08
N PHE A 14 -20.35 -15.94 -11.86
CA PHE A 14 -19.21 -15.39 -11.14
C PHE A 14 -18.50 -16.47 -10.32
N GLN A 15 -17.23 -16.23 -10.05
CA GLN A 15 -16.41 -17.09 -9.22
C GLN A 15 -15.45 -16.27 -8.37
N ARG A 16 -15.25 -16.69 -7.11
CA ARG A 16 -14.18 -16.15 -6.27
C ARG A 16 -12.85 -16.74 -6.76
N VAL A 17 -11.97 -15.90 -7.28
CA VAL A 17 -10.72 -16.33 -7.90
C VAL A 17 -9.49 -16.15 -7.01
N SER A 18 -9.56 -15.22 -6.06
CA SER A 18 -8.45 -14.93 -5.16
C SER A 18 -8.94 -14.14 -3.94
N GLY A 19 -8.01 -13.77 -3.07
CA GLY A 19 -8.21 -12.83 -1.98
C GLY A 19 -6.90 -12.59 -1.24
N THR A 20 -6.91 -11.60 -0.35
CA THR A 20 -5.79 -11.33 0.57
C THR A 20 -6.35 -11.01 1.95
N ASN A 21 -5.63 -11.43 2.99
CA ASN A 21 -5.92 -11.02 4.36
C ASN A 21 -5.44 -9.59 4.66
N VAL A 22 -4.64 -8.99 3.76
CA VAL A 22 -4.16 -7.61 3.81
C VAL A 22 -5.21 -6.68 3.19
N GLY A 23 -6.09 -6.13 4.03
CA GLY A 23 -7.22 -5.31 3.60
C GLY A 23 -7.50 -4.15 4.54
N GLY A 24 -8.73 -3.62 4.50
CA GLY A 24 -9.12 -2.48 5.33
C GLY A 24 -9.00 -2.74 6.85
N GLY A 25 -9.21 -3.98 7.29
CA GLY A 25 -8.98 -4.35 8.70
C GLY A 25 -7.50 -4.35 9.08
N THR A 26 -6.61 -4.65 8.14
CA THR A 26 -5.16 -4.57 8.35
C THR A 26 -4.71 -3.13 8.46
N TYR A 27 -5.22 -2.25 7.56
CA TYR A 27 -4.95 -0.82 7.62
C TYR A 27 -5.40 -0.23 8.95
N TRP A 28 -6.65 -0.51 9.34
CA TRP A 28 -7.20 -0.01 10.59
C TRP A 28 -6.47 -0.55 11.81
N GLY A 29 -6.26 -1.86 11.88
CA GLY A 29 -5.65 -2.51 13.03
C GLY A 29 -4.21 -2.05 13.27
N LEU A 30 -3.38 -2.03 12.22
CA LEU A 30 -2.00 -1.55 12.33
C LEU A 30 -1.95 -0.05 12.56
N GLY A 31 -2.77 0.73 11.85
CA GLY A 31 -2.83 2.17 12.04
C GLY A 31 -3.17 2.52 13.48
N LYS A 32 -4.23 1.93 14.05
CA LYS A 32 -4.58 2.11 15.46
C LYS A 32 -3.42 1.80 16.41
N LEU A 33 -2.70 0.70 16.18
CA LEU A 33 -1.56 0.30 17.03
C LEU A 33 -0.39 1.28 16.94
N LEU A 34 -0.10 1.79 15.74
CA LEU A 34 1.09 2.59 15.46
C LEU A 34 0.86 4.10 15.66
N THR A 35 -0.35 4.60 15.46
CA THR A 35 -0.66 6.04 15.52
C THR A 35 -1.50 6.43 16.74
N LYS A 36 -2.04 5.44 17.47
CA LYS A 36 -2.97 5.64 18.60
C LYS A 36 -4.28 6.34 18.21
N CYS A 37 -4.66 6.31 16.93
CA CYS A 37 -5.95 6.82 16.46
C CYS A 37 -7.15 6.05 17.02
N ASN A 38 -8.28 6.74 17.11
CA ASN A 38 -9.50 6.23 17.70
C ASN A 38 -10.55 5.82 16.66
N SER A 39 -10.44 6.30 15.41
CA SER A 39 -11.33 5.90 14.31
C SER A 39 -10.62 5.67 12.98
N PHE A 40 -11.28 4.92 12.10
CA PHE A 40 -10.83 4.71 10.73
C PHE A 40 -10.73 6.03 9.96
N ASP A 41 -11.70 6.92 10.15
CA ASP A 41 -11.77 8.22 9.48
C ASP A 41 -10.61 9.13 9.91
N GLU A 42 -10.30 9.17 11.21
CA GLU A 42 -9.15 9.90 11.74
C GLU A 42 -7.83 9.40 11.11
N LEU A 43 -7.66 8.08 11.01
CA LEU A 43 -6.50 7.49 10.36
C LEU A 43 -6.42 7.89 8.88
N LEU A 44 -7.55 7.90 8.17
CA LEU A 44 -7.61 8.34 6.77
C LEU A 44 -7.31 9.85 6.64
N GLU A 45 -7.80 10.70 7.55
CA GLU A 45 -7.50 12.13 7.59
C GLU A 45 -6.01 12.41 7.84
N LEU A 46 -5.36 11.62 8.72
CA LEU A 46 -3.92 11.66 8.91
C LEU A 46 -3.17 11.35 7.61
N SER A 47 -3.58 10.31 6.88
CA SER A 47 -2.90 9.89 5.65
C SER A 47 -2.89 10.97 4.56
N GLN A 48 -3.89 11.86 4.53
CA GLN A 48 -3.97 12.96 3.56
C GLN A 48 -2.90 14.03 3.79
N ARG A 49 -2.34 14.10 5.00
CA ARG A 49 -1.35 15.10 5.42
C ARG A 49 0.06 14.52 5.59
N GLY A 50 0.23 13.22 5.32
CA GLY A 50 1.49 12.52 5.51
C GLY A 50 2.49 12.75 4.39
N ASP A 51 3.76 12.54 4.73
CA ASP A 51 4.84 12.35 3.79
C ASP A 51 5.40 10.93 3.96
N ASN A 52 5.21 10.08 2.95
CA ASN A 52 5.70 8.71 3.04
C ASN A 52 7.24 8.63 2.90
N GLY A 53 7.90 9.68 2.40
CA GLY A 53 9.34 9.70 2.18
C GLY A 53 10.18 9.62 3.46
N THR A 54 9.57 9.82 4.62
CA THR A 54 10.19 9.65 5.95
C THR A 54 10.11 8.21 6.47
N ILE A 55 9.23 7.38 5.90
CA ILE A 55 8.94 6.00 6.33
C ILE A 55 9.41 4.97 5.29
N ASP A 56 9.05 5.21 4.03
CA ASP A 56 9.30 4.30 2.92
C ASP A 56 10.69 4.51 2.33
N MET A 57 11.34 3.40 1.98
CA MET A 57 12.52 3.42 1.11
C MET A 57 12.06 3.55 -0.33
N LEU A 58 12.50 4.60 -1.02
CA LEU A 58 12.22 4.87 -2.42
C LEU A 58 13.36 4.35 -3.31
N VAL A 59 13.09 4.16 -4.60
CA VAL A 59 14.12 3.79 -5.59
C VAL A 59 15.26 4.80 -5.60
N GLY A 60 14.95 6.10 -5.49
CA GLY A 60 15.94 7.16 -5.40
C GLY A 60 16.87 7.01 -4.20
N ASP A 61 16.39 6.50 -3.07
CA ASP A 61 17.23 6.29 -1.88
C ASP A 61 18.30 5.20 -2.12
N ILE A 62 18.01 4.23 -3.01
CA ILE A 62 18.93 3.13 -3.37
C ILE A 62 19.89 3.56 -4.48
N TYR A 63 19.42 4.35 -5.44
CA TYR A 63 20.15 4.71 -6.66
C TYR A 63 20.64 6.17 -6.69
N GLY A 64 20.80 6.82 -5.52
CA GLY A 64 21.42 8.14 -5.41
C GLY A 64 20.60 9.29 -5.99
N GLY A 65 19.28 9.24 -5.82
CA GLY A 65 18.32 10.25 -6.28
C GLY A 65 17.90 10.10 -7.75
N MET A 66 18.39 9.07 -8.45
CA MET A 66 18.10 8.85 -9.86
C MET A 66 16.96 7.87 -10.09
N ASP A 67 16.28 8.04 -11.22
CA ASP A 67 15.39 7.02 -11.76
C ASP A 67 16.16 5.75 -12.08
N TYR A 68 15.52 4.60 -11.92
CA TYR A 68 16.06 3.34 -12.39
C TYR A 68 15.53 3.02 -13.80
N SER A 69 16.01 3.79 -14.78
CA SER A 69 15.50 3.81 -16.15
C SER A 69 15.60 2.46 -16.88
N LYS A 70 16.51 1.56 -16.47
CA LYS A 70 16.68 0.23 -17.09
C LYS A 70 15.41 -0.62 -17.03
N ILE A 71 14.58 -0.44 -16.02
CA ILE A 71 13.31 -1.15 -15.84
C ILE A 71 12.12 -0.20 -15.66
N GLY A 72 12.31 1.08 -15.96
CA GLY A 72 11.24 2.09 -15.97
C GLY A 72 10.69 2.47 -14.59
N LEU A 73 11.48 2.40 -13.52
CA LEU A 73 11.05 2.85 -12.19
C LEU A 73 11.52 4.28 -11.92
N SER A 74 10.60 5.15 -11.48
CA SER A 74 10.94 6.51 -11.05
C SER A 74 11.64 6.50 -9.69
N ALA A 75 12.45 7.51 -9.41
CA ALA A 75 13.12 7.70 -8.12
C ALA A 75 12.12 7.80 -6.95
N SER A 76 10.90 8.28 -7.21
CA SER A 76 9.79 8.38 -6.25
C SER A 76 9.03 7.08 -6.01
N THR A 77 9.32 6.02 -6.78
CA THR A 77 8.66 4.72 -6.60
C THR A 77 9.08 4.11 -5.26
N ILE A 78 8.13 3.59 -4.49
CA ILE A 78 8.42 2.86 -3.25
C ILE A 78 9.14 1.55 -3.61
N ALA A 79 10.37 1.41 -3.15
CA ALA A 79 11.14 0.17 -3.25
C ALA A 79 10.86 -0.77 -2.07
N SER A 80 10.73 -0.22 -0.86
CA SER A 80 10.37 -0.97 0.34
C SER A 80 9.50 -0.11 1.27
N SER A 81 8.25 -0.52 1.47
CA SER A 81 7.38 0.09 2.49
C SER A 81 8.00 -0.07 3.87
N PHE A 82 7.97 0.99 4.70
CA PHE A 82 8.62 1.04 6.02
C PHE A 82 10.15 0.80 6.00
N GLY A 83 10.80 0.84 4.84
CA GLY A 83 12.21 0.47 4.73
C GLY A 83 13.18 1.41 5.48
N LYS A 84 12.83 2.70 5.64
CA LYS A 84 13.71 3.66 6.35
C LYS A 84 13.70 3.45 7.86
N THR A 85 12.64 2.87 8.40
CA THR A 85 12.51 2.63 9.84
C THR A 85 13.46 1.56 10.37
N ILE A 86 14.13 0.80 9.49
CA ILE A 86 15.11 -0.23 9.86
C ILE A 86 16.49 0.37 10.08
N SER A 87 16.86 1.40 9.32
CA SER A 87 18.18 2.02 9.33
C SER A 87 18.32 3.17 10.33
N GLU A 88 17.20 3.74 10.78
CA GLU A 88 17.17 4.87 11.69
C GLU A 88 17.03 4.38 13.13
N ASN A 89 17.85 4.91 14.04
CA ASN A 89 17.72 4.64 15.48
C ASN A 89 16.60 5.53 16.07
N LYS A 90 15.37 5.27 15.65
CA LYS A 90 14.16 5.98 16.02
C LYS A 90 13.11 5.00 16.53
N GLU A 91 12.38 5.40 17.54
CA GLU A 91 11.21 4.69 18.03
C GLU A 91 9.95 5.14 17.28
N VAL A 92 8.83 4.43 17.47
CA VAL A 92 7.57 4.77 16.77
C VAL A 92 7.09 6.19 17.10
N GLU A 93 7.37 6.68 18.32
CA GLU A 93 7.04 8.03 18.77
C GLU A 93 7.80 9.15 18.04
N ASP A 94 8.94 8.84 17.41
CA ASP A 94 9.74 9.82 16.68
C ASP A 94 9.19 10.10 15.27
N TYR A 95 8.26 9.27 14.80
CA TYR A 95 7.62 9.42 13.49
C TYR A 95 6.27 10.13 13.61
N LYS A 96 5.94 10.92 12.60
CA LYS A 96 4.63 11.56 12.53
C LYS A 96 3.55 10.50 12.27
N PRO A 97 2.45 10.49 13.04
CA PRO A 97 1.30 9.65 12.77
C PRO A 97 0.77 9.76 11.34
N GLU A 98 0.82 10.95 10.76
CA GLU A 98 0.46 11.25 9.37
C GLU A 98 1.29 10.42 8.37
N ASP A 99 2.60 10.38 8.56
CA ASP A 99 3.55 9.72 7.66
C ASP A 99 3.38 8.19 7.74
N ILE A 100 3.24 7.65 8.96
CA ILE A 100 2.94 6.23 9.20
C ILE A 100 1.62 5.86 8.51
N SER A 101 0.58 6.67 8.70
CA SER A 101 -0.74 6.42 8.14
C SER A 101 -0.71 6.38 6.62
N LEU A 102 -0.04 7.34 5.98
CA LEU A 102 0.11 7.37 4.53
C LEU A 102 0.90 6.17 4.00
N SER A 103 2.02 5.82 4.63
CA SER A 103 2.82 4.65 4.23
C SER A 103 2.01 3.35 4.34
N LEU A 104 1.28 3.14 5.45
CA LEU A 104 0.37 2.00 5.60
C LEU A 104 -0.69 1.96 4.51
N LEU A 105 -1.34 3.09 4.24
CA LEU A 105 -2.39 3.20 3.23
C LEU A 105 -1.85 2.80 1.86
N ARG A 106 -0.71 3.37 1.45
CA ARG A 106 -0.05 3.07 0.17
C ARG A 106 0.36 1.61 0.08
N MET A 107 1.00 1.06 1.10
CA MET A 107 1.44 -0.34 1.13
C MET A 107 0.25 -1.28 0.87
N ILE A 108 -0.86 -1.07 1.58
CA ILE A 108 -2.04 -1.93 1.47
C ILE A 108 -2.74 -1.72 0.12
N SER A 109 -2.97 -0.47 -0.30
CA SER A 109 -3.59 -0.17 -1.59
C SER A 109 -2.79 -0.71 -2.77
N TYR A 110 -1.46 -0.56 -2.77
CA TYR A 110 -0.60 -1.05 -3.84
C TYR A 110 -0.53 -2.57 -3.85
N ASN A 111 -0.48 -3.22 -2.69
CA ASN A 111 -0.53 -4.69 -2.63
C ASN A 111 -1.86 -5.23 -3.19
N ILE A 112 -2.99 -4.64 -2.82
CA ILE A 112 -4.30 -5.00 -3.38
C ILE A 112 -4.34 -4.75 -4.89
N GLY A 113 -3.84 -3.60 -5.35
CA GLY A 113 -3.76 -3.25 -6.76
C GLY A 113 -2.93 -4.25 -7.57
N GLN A 114 -1.76 -4.63 -7.06
CA GLN A 114 -0.88 -5.60 -7.70
C GLN A 114 -1.53 -6.99 -7.80
N ILE A 115 -2.11 -7.50 -6.71
CA ILE A 115 -2.78 -8.81 -6.72
C ILE A 115 -3.99 -8.77 -7.68
N SER A 116 -4.72 -7.66 -7.73
CA SER A 116 -5.86 -7.46 -8.63
C SER A 116 -5.41 -7.47 -10.09
N TYR A 117 -4.33 -6.77 -10.40
CA TYR A 117 -3.71 -6.74 -11.72
C TYR A 117 -3.24 -8.12 -12.18
N LEU A 118 -2.54 -8.87 -11.31
CA LEU A 118 -2.08 -10.22 -11.61
C LEU A 118 -3.25 -11.19 -11.84
N ASN A 119 -4.36 -11.04 -11.10
CA ASN A 119 -5.57 -11.82 -11.34
C ASN A 119 -6.20 -11.44 -12.67
N ALA A 120 -6.29 -10.15 -13.01
CA ALA A 120 -6.80 -9.71 -14.30
C ALA A 120 -5.98 -10.29 -15.45
N LEU A 121 -4.65 -10.24 -15.38
CA LEU A 121 -3.75 -10.84 -16.37
C LEU A 121 -3.96 -12.36 -16.48
N ARG A 122 -4.01 -13.08 -15.35
CA ARG A 122 -4.23 -14.53 -15.31
C ARG A 122 -5.48 -14.96 -16.06
N PHE A 123 -6.54 -14.15 -16.00
CA PHE A 123 -7.82 -14.45 -16.63
C PHE A 123 -8.04 -13.70 -17.96
N GLY A 124 -7.03 -13.02 -18.49
CA GLY A 124 -7.13 -12.25 -19.74
C GLY A 124 -8.15 -11.11 -19.69
N LEU A 125 -8.45 -10.59 -18.49
CA LEU A 125 -9.43 -9.53 -18.29
C LEU A 125 -8.83 -8.18 -18.65
N LYS A 126 -9.55 -7.41 -19.46
CA LYS A 126 -9.24 -5.99 -19.73
C LYS A 126 -10.23 -5.12 -18.98
N ARG A 127 -9.81 -3.91 -18.61
CA ARG A 127 -10.74 -2.89 -18.13
C ARG A 127 -11.78 -2.67 -19.23
N LYS A 128 -13.06 -2.74 -18.89
CA LYS A 128 -14.13 -2.36 -19.80
C LYS A 128 -14.03 -0.84 -19.93
N ASP A 129 -13.73 -0.34 -21.13
CA ASP A 129 -13.78 1.09 -21.44
C ASP A 129 -15.22 1.61 -21.42
#